data_AF-A0A7Z9WWD6-F1
#
_entry.id   AF-A0A7Z9WWD6-F1
#
_cell.length_a   1.000
_cell.length_b   1.000
_cell.length_c   1.000
_cell.angle_alpha   90.00
_cell.angle_beta   90.00
_cell.angle_gamma   90.00
#
_symmetry.space_group_name_H-M   'P 1'
#
loop_
_entity.id
_entity.type
_entity.pdbx_description
1 polymer ?
#
loop_
_entity_poly.entity_id
_entity_poly.type
_entity_poly.pdbx_seq_one_letter_code
_entity_poly.pdbx_strand_id
1 'polypeptide(L)'
;MNKSSNQLETVLQEVSDYFANIPRISVIPKEGSPPDQYQVIYQITGICKENDGDIYSCDNHVVSISLPFGFPHFPPNCLPESPTFHPDFDSSAICIGDAWEADKSIVKLILHIGKMISGEIFSQSNAFNSEAAEWYNTNNEQLPFDNTDFTEQDTATQAIIEEPPELESIDTLDDADFGMPISLEKEIPASPETDTDRLYIIAKQKRFQALSRELNKIKEQFEGREELEQRVQTSMDTAMAMFQEAEALEHQGEQQHALDKYNAIEGIVSDYPMLQEAKERVQQAFDLLGDWVNSTPGDQDSNAEPSLDSSLSSGPEQSKSEKRTFYEDKKAVSRKLFLFVLGGGSLALIATLIISYFSLGSSLKKAAKGYEECQTQLEVNNFKGAERTCEEALSLTADVRIVKQQEKEELAKKIQNLLDSPKLKQGLMGNTLYDGKYVSKSTKERLLSFKKFKESGDSFFKHERWHEATNSYVQALDVSKQTKNINNTLLAEIRTNLPRAQFNTFMQAGEKS
;
A
#
# COMPACT_ATOMS: atom_id res chain seq x y z
N MET A 1 11.03 -17.02 25.58
CA MET A 1 11.61 -15.65 25.65
C MET A 1 11.59 -15.08 24.24
N ASN A 2 10.91 -13.96 24.05
CA ASN A 2 10.36 -13.54 22.76
C ASN A 2 11.40 -12.76 21.93
N LYS A 3 12.07 -13.43 20.99
CA LYS A 3 13.13 -12.85 20.13
C LYS A 3 12.67 -11.61 19.35
N SER A 4 11.38 -11.54 19.03
CA SER A 4 10.73 -10.40 18.36
C SER A 4 10.62 -9.15 19.23
N SER A 5 10.41 -9.29 20.55
CA SER A 5 10.30 -8.13 21.47
C SER A 5 11.63 -7.39 21.59
N ASN A 6 12.74 -8.13 21.64
CA ASN A 6 14.07 -7.54 21.75
C ASN A 6 14.46 -6.77 20.47
N GLN A 7 14.02 -7.23 19.30
CA GLN A 7 14.34 -6.59 18.04
C GLN A 7 13.63 -5.23 17.85
N LEU A 8 12.35 -5.14 18.19
CA LEU A 8 11.59 -3.89 18.11
C LEU A 8 12.12 -2.85 19.11
N GLU A 9 12.60 -3.28 20.28
CA GLU A 9 13.30 -2.43 21.24
C GLU A 9 14.60 -1.86 20.63
N THR A 10 15.40 -2.69 19.95
CA THR A 10 16.60 -2.23 19.24
C THR A 10 16.28 -1.20 18.17
N VAL A 11 15.25 -1.45 17.35
CA VAL A 11 14.82 -0.49 16.31
C VAL A 11 14.40 0.84 16.93
N LEU A 12 13.60 0.81 18.00
CA LEU A 12 13.19 2.03 18.70
C LEU A 12 14.41 2.82 19.18
N GLN A 13 15.40 2.14 19.77
CA GLN A 13 16.62 2.76 20.27
C GLN A 13 17.43 3.40 19.13
N GLU A 14 17.71 2.64 18.06
CA GLU A 14 18.48 3.12 16.90
C GLU A 14 17.83 4.34 16.24
N VAL A 15 16.51 4.29 16.04
CA VAL A 15 15.74 5.40 15.46
C VAL A 15 15.77 6.62 16.37
N SER A 16 15.57 6.42 17.67
CA SER A 16 15.55 7.52 18.64
C SER A 16 16.92 8.20 18.73
N ASP A 17 18.00 7.41 18.77
CA ASP A 17 19.36 7.93 18.88
C ASP A 17 19.79 8.66 17.60
N TYR A 18 19.52 8.09 16.43
CA TYR A 18 19.96 8.66 15.15
C TYR A 18 19.21 9.96 14.80
N PHE A 19 17.89 10.00 14.99
CA PHE A 19 17.08 11.16 14.59
C PHE A 19 16.92 12.21 15.70
N ALA A 20 17.49 12.00 16.90
CA ALA A 20 17.48 13.02 17.96
C ALA A 20 18.13 14.35 17.52
N ASN A 21 19.15 14.28 16.67
CA ASN A 21 19.95 15.44 16.25
C ASN A 21 19.72 15.86 14.79
N ILE A 22 18.73 15.28 14.09
CA ILE A 22 18.43 15.61 12.70
C ILE A 22 17.20 16.52 12.68
N PRO A 23 17.34 17.85 12.65
CA PRO A 23 16.20 18.77 12.81
C PRO A 23 15.16 18.64 11.69
N ARG A 24 15.58 18.17 10.50
CA ARG A 24 14.73 18.04 9.32
C ARG A 24 13.88 16.77 9.29
N ILE A 25 14.12 15.81 10.19
CA ILE A 25 13.39 14.54 10.25
C ILE A 25 12.96 14.29 11.69
N SER A 26 11.66 14.16 11.92
CA SER A 26 11.11 13.79 13.22
C SER A 26 10.44 12.42 13.13
N VAL A 27 10.84 11.49 13.98
CA VAL A 27 10.25 10.14 14.04
C VAL A 27 9.46 9.96 15.32
N ILE A 28 8.16 9.67 15.20
CA ILE A 28 7.21 9.59 16.30
C ILE A 28 6.68 8.15 16.42
N PRO A 29 6.96 7.41 17.50
CA PRO A 29 6.36 6.10 17.72
C PRO A 29 4.85 6.21 17.96
N LYS A 30 4.06 5.25 17.46
CA LYS A 30 2.59 5.29 17.52
C LYS A 30 1.97 4.15 18.35
N GLU A 31 1.92 2.95 17.79
CA GLU A 31 1.28 1.77 18.40
C GLU A 31 2.35 0.76 18.83
N GLY A 32 2.05 -0.05 19.86
CA GLY A 32 2.95 -1.08 20.39
C GLY A 32 3.78 -0.65 21.61
N SER A 33 4.33 -1.65 22.32
CA SER A 33 5.32 -1.47 23.39
C SER A 33 6.20 -2.73 23.47
N PRO A 34 7.36 -2.77 22.79
CA PRO A 34 7.96 -1.74 21.91
C PRO A 34 7.13 -1.44 20.64
N PRO A 35 7.28 -0.25 20.05
CA PRO A 35 6.45 0.18 18.94
C PRO A 35 6.78 -0.57 17.64
N ASP A 36 5.72 -0.99 16.96
CA ASP A 36 5.75 -1.59 15.63
C ASP A 36 5.25 -0.62 14.55
N GLN A 37 4.87 0.60 14.93
CA GLN A 37 4.47 1.67 14.02
C GLN A 37 5.14 3.01 14.36
N TYR A 38 5.56 3.72 13.31
CA TYR A 38 6.25 5.00 13.38
C TYR A 38 5.62 5.97 12.38
N GLN A 39 5.46 7.23 12.78
CA GLN A 39 5.15 8.33 11.86
C GLN A 39 6.40 9.18 11.69
N VAL A 40 6.83 9.36 10.46
CA VAL A 40 8.00 10.15 10.10
C VAL A 40 7.55 11.44 9.44
N ILE A 41 8.04 12.56 9.93
CA ILE A 41 7.78 13.89 9.39
C ILE A 41 9.08 14.41 8.79
N TYR A 42 9.07 14.70 7.50
CA TYR A 42 10.18 15.28 6.76
C TYR A 42 9.91 16.77 6.51
N GLN A 43 10.85 17.61 6.94
CA GLN A 43 10.87 19.06 6.70
C GLN A 43 11.88 19.36 5.57
N ILE A 44 11.54 18.90 4.37
CA ILE A 44 12.37 19.02 3.18
C ILE A 44 11.51 19.39 1.98
N THR A 45 12.10 20.11 1.03
CA THR A 45 11.44 20.52 -0.20
C THR A 45 11.24 19.32 -1.10
N GLY A 46 10.00 19.09 -1.49
CA GLY A 46 9.60 18.12 -2.51
C GLY A 46 8.48 18.69 -3.35
N ILE A 47 7.79 17.80 -4.07
CA ILE A 47 6.67 18.15 -4.93
C ILE A 47 5.40 17.45 -4.44
N CYS A 48 4.28 18.17 -4.48
CA CYS A 48 2.98 17.70 -4.07
C CYS A 48 1.95 17.91 -5.18
N LYS A 49 0.91 17.07 -5.17
CA LYS A 49 -0.25 17.19 -6.05
C LYS A 49 -1.50 16.70 -5.31
N GLU A 50 -2.46 17.59 -5.08
CA GLU A 50 -3.75 17.22 -4.48
C GLU A 50 -4.72 16.73 -5.57
N ASN A 51 -5.07 15.44 -5.58
CA ASN A 51 -6.00 14.84 -6.54
C ASN A 51 -5.63 15.18 -8.01
N ASP A 52 -6.59 15.63 -8.82
CA ASP A 52 -6.38 16.14 -10.19
C ASP A 52 -5.90 17.62 -10.23
N GLY A 53 -5.40 18.13 -9.10
CA GLY A 53 -4.94 19.51 -8.96
C GLY A 53 -3.57 19.78 -9.60
N ASP A 54 -3.13 21.04 -9.51
CA ASP A 54 -1.84 21.46 -10.02
C ASP A 54 -0.68 20.89 -9.19
N ILE A 55 0.47 20.71 -9.84
CA ILE A 55 1.71 20.29 -9.21
C ILE A 55 2.37 21.52 -8.57
N TYR A 56 2.74 21.42 -7.29
CA TYR A 56 3.35 22.53 -6.53
C TYR A 56 4.46 22.05 -5.58
N SER A 57 5.36 22.96 -5.20
CA SER A 57 6.42 22.68 -4.23
C SER A 57 5.88 22.73 -2.79
N CYS A 58 6.30 21.78 -1.96
CA CYS A 58 5.87 21.63 -0.58
C CYS A 58 7.05 21.20 0.31
N ASP A 59 7.06 21.64 1.58
CA ASP A 59 8.20 21.44 2.48
C ASP A 59 7.92 20.46 3.64
N ASN A 60 6.71 19.90 3.68
CA ASN A 60 6.26 19.05 4.79
C ASN A 60 5.65 17.77 4.25
N HIS A 61 6.32 16.65 4.51
CA HIS A 61 5.88 15.33 4.08
C HIS A 61 5.75 14.41 5.29
N VAL A 62 4.70 13.59 5.30
CA VAL A 62 4.42 12.68 6.40
C VAL A 62 4.29 11.27 5.85
N VAL A 63 5.00 10.33 6.47
CA VAL A 63 5.00 8.91 6.09
C VAL A 63 4.76 8.06 7.33
N SER A 64 3.83 7.12 7.23
CA SER A 64 3.63 6.08 8.25
C SER A 64 4.40 4.83 7.87
N ILE A 65 5.19 4.30 8.81
CA ILE A 65 5.97 3.06 8.67
C ILE A 65 5.42 2.05 9.67
N SER A 66 4.99 0.89 9.18
CA SER A 66 4.52 -0.22 10.01
C SER A 66 5.39 -1.46 9.81
N LEU A 67 5.78 -2.10 10.91
CA LEU A 67 6.64 -3.27 10.94
C LEU A 67 5.76 -4.53 11.03
N PRO A 68 5.71 -5.38 9.99
CA PRO A 68 4.83 -6.53 10.00
C PRO A 68 5.35 -7.65 10.89
N PHE A 69 4.46 -8.60 11.19
CA PHE A 69 4.88 -9.87 11.79
C PHE A 69 5.89 -10.57 10.87
N GLY A 70 7.04 -10.97 11.43
CA GLY A 70 8.15 -11.56 10.67
C GLY A 70 9.19 -10.55 10.16
N PHE A 71 9.11 -9.28 10.56
CA PHE A 71 10.22 -8.33 10.46
C PHE A 71 11.51 -8.93 11.10
N PRO A 72 12.70 -8.78 10.46
CA PRO A 72 13.00 -7.97 9.28
C PRO A 72 12.98 -8.78 7.97
N HIS A 73 12.53 -10.04 8.01
CA HIS A 73 12.45 -10.89 6.81
C HIS A 73 11.36 -10.39 5.86
N PHE A 74 10.25 -9.89 6.40
CA PHE A 74 9.28 -9.12 5.64
C PHE A 74 9.58 -7.62 5.74
N PRO A 75 9.52 -6.87 4.63
CA PRO A 75 9.78 -5.44 4.61
C PRO A 75 8.72 -4.65 5.39
N PRO A 76 9.08 -3.47 5.93
CA PRO A 76 8.10 -2.52 6.46
C PRO A 76 7.06 -2.12 5.41
N ASN A 77 5.82 -1.88 5.82
CA ASN A 77 4.85 -1.22 4.96
C ASN A 77 4.90 0.30 5.20
N CYS A 78 5.19 1.05 4.15
CA CYS A 78 5.34 2.51 4.16
C CYS A 78 4.19 3.17 3.42
N LEU A 79 3.47 4.07 4.09
CA LEU A 79 2.29 4.76 3.58
C LEU A 79 2.53 6.27 3.55
N PRO A 80 2.38 6.95 2.40
CA PRO A 80 2.42 8.40 2.37
C PRO A 80 1.11 8.97 2.94
N GLU A 81 1.21 9.82 3.97
CA GLU A 81 0.07 10.53 4.56
C GLU A 81 -0.11 11.95 3.99
N SER A 82 0.94 12.50 3.36
CA SER A 82 0.91 13.75 2.60
C SER A 82 0.71 13.49 1.10
N PRO A 83 0.18 14.47 0.33
CA PRO A 83 -0.03 14.35 -1.12
C PRO A 83 1.28 14.48 -1.92
N THR A 84 2.33 13.76 -1.50
CA THR A 84 3.65 13.76 -2.14
C THR A 84 3.53 13.17 -3.55
N PHE A 85 3.93 13.95 -4.54
CA PHE A 85 3.87 13.56 -5.94
C PHE A 85 5.25 13.06 -6.38
N HIS A 86 5.41 11.73 -6.43
CA HIS A 86 6.69 11.08 -6.70
C HIS A 86 6.50 9.77 -7.49
N PRO A 87 7.42 9.39 -8.41
CA PRO A 87 7.29 8.19 -9.25
C PRO A 87 7.05 6.89 -8.46
N ASP A 88 7.74 6.72 -7.35
CA ASP A 88 7.66 5.51 -6.50
C ASP A 88 6.61 5.57 -5.38
N PHE A 89 5.74 6.58 -5.38
CA PHE A 89 4.72 6.77 -4.36
C PHE A 89 3.33 6.52 -4.96
N ASP A 90 2.55 5.69 -4.27
CA ASP A 90 1.11 5.52 -4.48
C ASP A 90 0.35 5.96 -3.23
N SER A 91 -0.94 6.25 -3.38
CA SER A 91 -1.87 6.55 -2.28
C SER A 91 -1.87 5.51 -1.15
N SER A 92 -1.45 4.27 -1.44
CA SER A 92 -1.50 3.13 -0.53
C SER A 92 -0.15 2.45 -0.30
N ALA A 93 0.95 2.92 -0.89
CA ALA A 93 2.28 2.33 -0.69
C ALA A 93 3.42 3.23 -1.20
N ILE A 94 4.60 3.08 -0.62
CA ILE A 94 5.87 3.57 -1.18
C ILE A 94 6.68 2.37 -1.64
N CYS A 95 7.19 2.41 -2.87
CA CYS A 95 8.08 1.37 -3.38
C CYS A 95 9.44 1.42 -2.67
N ILE A 96 9.68 0.47 -1.76
CA ILE A 96 10.90 0.41 -0.95
C ILE A 96 11.69 -0.89 -1.14
N GLY A 97 11.26 -1.79 -2.04
CA GLY A 97 11.75 -3.16 -2.09
C GLY A 97 13.26 -3.28 -2.27
N ASP A 98 13.82 -2.55 -3.23
CA ASP A 98 15.27 -2.56 -3.49
C ASP A 98 16.07 -1.91 -2.35
N ALA A 99 15.54 -0.82 -1.77
CA ALA A 99 16.16 -0.12 -0.65
C ALA A 99 16.18 -0.97 0.63
N TRP A 100 15.09 -1.69 0.89
CA TRP A 100 14.98 -2.56 2.05
C TRP A 100 15.92 -3.76 1.97
N GLU A 101 16.00 -4.42 0.82
CA GLU A 101 16.85 -5.61 0.67
C GLU A 101 18.35 -5.33 0.78
N ALA A 102 18.78 -4.08 0.53
CA ALA A 102 20.18 -3.69 0.66
C ALA A 102 20.67 -3.70 2.12
N ASP A 103 19.97 -3.00 3.02
CA ASP A 103 20.45 -2.73 4.39
C ASP A 103 19.59 -3.34 5.50
N LYS A 104 18.30 -3.62 5.24
CA LYS A 104 17.31 -4.09 6.23
C LYS A 104 17.32 -3.27 7.54
N SER A 105 17.54 -1.96 7.42
CA SER A 105 17.60 -1.00 8.53
C SER A 105 16.52 0.07 8.39
N ILE A 106 15.78 0.33 9.47
CA ILE A 106 14.74 1.38 9.51
C ILE A 106 15.36 2.77 9.39
N VAL A 107 16.52 3.00 10.00
CA VAL A 107 17.23 4.29 9.87
C VAL A 107 17.58 4.57 8.41
N LYS A 108 18.17 3.59 7.71
CA LYS A 108 18.52 3.73 6.29
C LYS A 108 17.29 3.88 5.41
N LEU A 109 16.21 3.15 5.71
CA LEU A 109 14.94 3.29 5.00
C LEU A 109 14.36 4.70 5.15
N ILE A 110 14.36 5.27 6.36
CA ILE A 110 13.87 6.63 6.62
C ILE A 110 14.67 7.65 5.82
N LEU A 111 16.00 7.52 5.80
CA LEU A 111 16.89 8.38 5.01
C LEU A 111 16.63 8.24 3.51
N HIS A 112 16.45 7.01 3.03
CA HIS A 112 16.16 6.71 1.64
C HIS A 112 14.87 7.39 1.19
N ILE A 113 13.79 7.27 1.97
CA ILE A 113 12.52 7.95 1.68
C ILE A 113 12.70 9.48 1.64
N GLY A 114 13.54 10.05 2.52
CA GLY A 114 13.89 11.46 2.46
C GLY A 114 14.56 11.87 1.14
N LYS A 115 15.48 11.05 0.63
CA LYS A 115 16.12 11.25 -0.67
C LYS A 115 15.16 11.10 -1.85
N MET A 116 14.15 10.23 -1.73
CA MET A 116 13.08 10.13 -2.72
C MET A 116 12.27 11.42 -2.75
N ILE A 117 11.82 11.89 -1.60
CA ILE A 117 11.02 13.12 -1.48
C ILE A 117 11.76 14.34 -2.07
N SER A 118 13.07 14.48 -1.83
CA SER A 118 13.88 15.55 -2.43
C SER A 118 14.15 15.37 -3.93
N GLY A 119 13.79 14.23 -4.51
CA GLY A 119 14.01 13.91 -5.91
C GLY A 119 15.46 13.54 -6.24
N GLU A 120 16.30 13.25 -5.24
CA GLU A 120 17.67 12.73 -5.44
C GLU A 120 17.65 11.33 -6.07
N ILE A 121 16.64 10.54 -5.73
CA ILE A 121 16.45 9.17 -6.23
C ILE A 121 14.99 8.94 -6.62
N PHE A 122 14.77 8.34 -7.78
CA PHE A 122 13.45 7.96 -8.27
C PHE A 122 13.55 6.92 -9.37
N SER A 123 12.52 6.09 -9.53
CA SER A 123 12.44 5.12 -10.61
C SER A 123 12.05 5.80 -11.93
N GLN A 124 12.85 5.57 -12.97
CA GLN A 124 12.54 6.00 -14.34
C GLN A 124 11.67 4.98 -15.09
N SER A 125 11.59 3.74 -14.61
CA SER A 125 10.79 2.65 -15.17
C SER A 125 10.09 1.87 -14.06
N ASN A 126 8.92 1.27 -14.36
CA ASN A 126 8.09 0.56 -13.38
C ASN A 126 7.68 1.40 -12.15
N ALA A 127 7.51 2.70 -12.35
CA ALA A 127 7.04 3.65 -11.34
C ALA A 127 5.58 3.33 -10.93
N PHE A 128 5.28 3.49 -9.64
CA PHE A 128 3.90 3.40 -9.13
C PHE A 128 3.02 4.51 -9.71
N ASN A 129 3.59 5.69 -9.87
CA ASN A 129 2.95 6.86 -10.45
C ASN A 129 3.61 7.22 -11.78
N SER A 130 3.01 6.79 -12.89
CA SER A 130 3.53 7.06 -14.24
C SER A 130 3.50 8.54 -14.60
N GLU A 131 2.50 9.29 -14.12
CA GLU A 131 2.41 10.74 -14.33
C GLU A 131 3.58 11.47 -13.67
N ALA A 132 3.91 11.10 -12.42
CA ALA A 132 5.06 11.65 -11.73
C ALA A 132 6.38 11.28 -12.43
N ALA A 133 6.52 10.06 -12.93
CA ALA A 133 7.72 9.66 -13.67
C ALA A 133 7.94 10.52 -14.93
N GLU A 134 6.89 10.76 -15.72
CA GLU A 134 6.96 11.65 -16.89
C GLU A 134 7.30 13.09 -16.51
N TRP A 135 6.70 13.59 -15.42
CA TRP A 135 6.96 14.95 -14.95
C TRP A 135 8.40 15.12 -14.44
N TYR A 136 8.92 14.16 -13.65
CA TYR A 136 10.29 14.17 -13.15
C TYR A 136 11.31 14.11 -14.29
N ASN A 137 11.06 13.27 -15.30
CA ASN A 137 11.92 13.19 -16.49
C ASN A 137 11.94 14.50 -17.28
N THR A 138 10.80 15.20 -17.37
CA THR A 138 10.67 16.49 -18.06
C THR A 138 11.30 17.63 -17.27
N ASN A 139 11.29 17.56 -15.93
CA ASN A 139 11.77 18.61 -15.03
C ASN A 139 13.09 18.23 -14.33
N ASN A 140 13.90 17.36 -14.94
CA ASN A 140 15.13 16.83 -14.34
C ASN A 140 16.14 17.95 -13.98
N GLU A 141 16.11 19.08 -14.69
CA GLU A 141 16.95 20.26 -14.37
C GLU A 141 16.64 20.88 -13.00
N GLN A 142 15.48 20.61 -12.41
CA GLN A 142 15.08 21.09 -11.08
C GLN A 142 15.44 20.10 -9.96
N LEU A 143 15.99 18.93 -10.30
CA LEU A 143 16.34 17.88 -9.34
C LEU A 143 17.80 18.00 -8.88
N PRO A 144 18.10 17.71 -7.59
CA PRO A 144 17.16 17.51 -6.48
C PRO A 144 16.56 18.85 -6.02
N PHE A 145 15.33 18.83 -5.51
CA PHE A 145 14.63 20.01 -4.99
C PHE A 145 15.24 20.55 -3.70
N ASP A 146 15.95 19.69 -2.98
CA ASP A 146 16.57 20.00 -1.70
C ASP A 146 17.89 19.25 -1.53
N ASN A 147 18.83 19.82 -0.77
CA ASN A 147 20.06 19.14 -0.45
C ASN A 147 19.86 18.27 0.81
N THR A 148 19.71 16.97 0.59
CA THR A 148 19.49 15.96 1.62
C THR A 148 20.77 15.40 2.19
N ASP A 149 21.67 16.28 2.63
CA ASP A 149 22.78 15.88 3.50
C ASP A 149 22.24 15.68 4.92
N PHE A 150 21.72 14.49 5.19
CA PHE A 150 21.21 14.08 6.51
C PHE A 150 22.33 13.65 7.46
N THR A 151 23.55 14.12 7.24
CA THR A 151 24.68 13.89 8.15
C THR A 151 24.62 14.88 9.31
N GLU A 152 25.13 14.46 10.47
CA GLU A 152 25.26 15.34 11.63
C GLU A 152 26.13 16.54 11.24
N GLN A 153 25.55 17.74 11.16
CA GLN A 153 26.29 18.98 10.99
C GLN A 153 25.96 19.91 12.15
N ASP A 154 26.90 19.86 13.10
CA ASP A 154 27.54 21.01 13.74
C ASP A 154 26.66 22.17 14.20
N THR A 155 26.61 22.25 15.53
CA THR A 155 26.43 23.51 16.25
C THR A 155 27.59 24.45 15.91
N ALA A 156 27.45 25.35 14.93
CA ALA A 156 28.24 26.59 14.88
C ALA A 156 27.65 27.65 13.94
N THR A 157 26.97 28.61 14.56
CA THR A 157 27.20 30.06 14.42
C THR A 157 27.80 30.59 13.10
N GLN A 158 27.02 31.47 12.48
CA GLN A 158 27.42 32.54 11.56
C GLN A 158 28.86 33.04 11.73
N ALA A 159 29.70 32.91 10.70
CA ALA A 159 30.87 33.76 10.50
C ALA A 159 31.22 33.86 9.01
N ILE A 160 30.79 34.98 8.43
CA ILE A 160 31.52 35.87 7.51
C ILE A 160 32.66 35.24 6.68
N ILE A 161 32.46 35.33 5.36
CA ILE A 161 33.44 35.22 4.28
C ILE A 161 34.64 36.13 4.55
N GLU A 162 35.84 35.58 4.74
CA GLU A 162 37.11 36.29 4.47
C GLU A 162 38.15 35.29 3.90
N GLU A 163 38.80 35.72 2.82
CA GLU A 163 39.86 35.03 2.08
C GLU A 163 41.10 34.73 2.95
N PRO A 164 41.91 33.70 2.64
CA PRO A 164 43.16 33.47 3.34
C PRO A 164 44.30 34.32 2.77
N PRO A 165 45.05 35.09 3.59
CA PRO A 165 46.34 35.60 3.19
C PRO A 165 47.49 34.66 3.58
N GLU A 166 48.59 34.90 2.89
CA GLU A 166 49.83 34.16 2.76
C GLU A 166 50.57 33.80 4.06
N LEU A 167 51.36 32.72 3.91
CA LEU A 167 52.41 32.24 4.81
C LEU A 167 53.42 33.34 5.18
N GLU A 168 53.70 33.48 6.48
CA GLU A 168 55.03 33.84 6.96
C GLU A 168 55.50 32.89 8.07
N SER A 169 56.76 32.51 7.92
CA SER A 169 57.61 31.66 8.72
C SER A 169 57.81 32.15 10.15
N ILE A 170 57.81 31.24 11.13
CA ILE A 170 58.68 31.33 12.32
C ILE A 170 59.19 29.93 12.67
N ASP A 171 60.51 29.88 12.77
CA ASP A 171 61.40 28.78 13.14
C ASP A 171 61.63 28.82 14.65
N THR A 172 61.42 27.69 15.34
CA THR A 172 62.16 27.35 16.57
C THR A 172 62.18 25.82 16.78
N LEU A 173 63.31 25.26 16.34
CA LEU A 173 64.12 24.15 16.87
C LEU A 173 63.63 23.28 18.04
N ASP A 174 63.88 21.99 17.83
CA ASP A 174 64.34 20.92 18.72
C ASP A 174 63.47 20.47 19.90
N ASP A 175 62.90 19.27 19.76
CA ASP A 175 63.29 18.17 20.65
C ASP A 175 63.24 16.84 19.87
N ALA A 176 64.37 16.13 19.94
CA ALA A 176 64.58 14.83 19.36
C ALA A 176 63.86 13.74 20.16
N ASP A 177 63.70 12.60 19.48
CA ASP A 177 63.33 11.28 20.00
C ASP A 177 61.83 10.97 19.98
N PHE A 178 61.36 10.34 18.90
CA PHE A 178 60.61 9.08 18.96
C PHE A 178 60.35 8.56 17.53
N GLY A 179 60.98 7.44 17.20
CA GLY A 179 60.43 6.40 16.31
C GLY A 179 60.25 6.74 14.82
N MET A 180 61.06 6.09 13.98
CA MET A 180 60.80 5.97 12.54
C MET A 180 59.34 5.61 12.21
N PRO A 181 58.66 6.34 11.30
CA PRO A 181 57.47 5.82 10.66
C PRO A 181 57.90 4.88 9.52
N ILE A 182 57.39 3.65 9.61
CA ILE A 182 57.37 2.65 8.56
C ILE A 182 56.74 3.29 7.31
N SER A 183 57.47 3.30 6.19
CA SER A 183 56.90 3.57 4.88
C SER A 183 55.88 2.49 4.56
N LEU A 184 54.60 2.78 4.82
CA LEU A 184 53.50 2.05 4.20
C LEU A 184 53.40 2.56 2.76
N GLU A 185 54.01 1.83 1.84
CA GLU A 185 53.63 1.87 0.43
C GLU A 185 52.10 1.69 0.40
N LYS A 186 51.38 2.76 0.06
CA LYS A 186 49.96 2.68 -0.23
C LYS A 186 49.82 1.92 -1.53
N GLU A 187 49.65 0.60 -1.45
CA GLU A 187 49.10 -0.17 -2.54
C GLU A 187 47.78 0.50 -2.94
N ILE A 188 47.77 1.00 -4.17
CA ILE A 188 46.55 1.42 -4.85
C ILE A 188 45.74 0.13 -5.03
N PRO A 189 44.57 -0.04 -4.41
CA PRO A 189 43.77 -1.20 -4.72
C PRO A 189 43.34 -1.10 -6.18
N ALA A 190 43.64 -2.17 -6.92
CA ALA A 190 43.16 -2.39 -8.27
C ALA A 190 41.65 -2.17 -8.35
N SER A 191 41.19 -1.74 -9.52
CA SER A 191 39.77 -1.63 -9.88
C SER A 191 38.96 -2.83 -9.38
N PRO A 192 37.70 -2.66 -8.93
CA PRO A 192 36.90 -3.78 -8.49
C PRO A 192 36.75 -4.78 -9.66
N GLU A 193 37.41 -5.93 -9.56
CA GLU A 193 37.17 -7.04 -10.48
C GLU A 193 35.71 -7.48 -10.28
N THR A 194 34.91 -7.37 -11.34
CA THR A 194 33.54 -7.86 -11.36
C THR A 194 33.51 -9.33 -10.96
N ASP A 195 32.84 -9.66 -9.86
CA ASP A 195 32.66 -11.04 -9.39
C ASP A 195 31.75 -11.82 -10.37
N THR A 196 32.37 -12.40 -11.40
CA THR A 196 31.69 -13.18 -12.45
C THR A 196 31.12 -14.49 -11.91
N ASP A 197 31.76 -15.09 -10.91
CA ASP A 197 31.35 -16.38 -10.33
C ASP A 197 29.94 -16.29 -9.74
N ARG A 198 29.64 -15.16 -9.08
CA ARG A 198 28.30 -14.87 -8.58
C ARG A 198 27.23 -14.87 -9.68
N LEU A 199 27.51 -14.29 -10.85
CA LEU A 199 26.56 -14.23 -11.96
C LEU A 199 26.23 -15.63 -12.50
N TYR A 200 27.24 -16.49 -12.64
CA TYR A 200 27.05 -17.88 -13.05
C TYR A 200 26.29 -18.70 -12.01
N ILE A 201 26.44 -18.42 -10.71
CA ILE A 201 25.63 -19.04 -9.65
C ILE A 201 24.16 -18.66 -9.79
N ILE A 202 23.85 -17.38 -10.00
CA ILE A 202 22.48 -16.90 -10.21
C ILE A 202 21.87 -17.54 -11.47
N ALA A 203 22.63 -17.60 -12.57
CA ALA A 203 22.22 -18.28 -13.81
C ALA A 203 21.93 -19.77 -13.60
N LYS A 204 22.74 -20.47 -12.78
CA LYS A 204 22.55 -21.87 -12.43
C LYS A 204 21.29 -22.09 -11.58
N GLN A 205 20.94 -21.14 -10.73
CA GLN A 205 19.71 -21.14 -9.93
C GLN A 205 18.46 -20.76 -10.76
N LYS A 206 18.62 -20.44 -12.05
CA LYS A 206 17.55 -19.99 -12.96
C LYS A 206 16.85 -18.70 -12.50
N ARG A 207 17.55 -17.89 -11.70
CA ARG A 207 17.05 -16.62 -11.19
C ARG A 207 17.33 -15.50 -12.19
N PHE A 208 16.69 -15.59 -13.36
CA PHE A 208 17.02 -14.77 -14.52
C PHE A 208 16.59 -13.32 -14.36
N GLN A 209 15.58 -13.02 -13.54
CA GLN A 209 15.22 -11.65 -13.19
C GLN A 209 16.31 -11.00 -12.33
N ALA A 210 16.80 -11.71 -11.31
CA ALA A 210 17.93 -11.27 -10.50
C ALA A 210 19.20 -11.13 -11.34
N LEU A 211 19.48 -12.08 -12.25
CA LEU A 211 20.64 -12.03 -13.13
C LEU A 211 20.60 -10.82 -14.06
N SER A 212 19.45 -10.54 -14.68
CA SER A 212 19.24 -9.34 -15.52
C SER A 212 19.57 -8.05 -14.76
N ARG A 213 19.09 -7.93 -13.51
CA ARG A 213 19.38 -6.77 -12.66
C ARG A 213 20.85 -6.64 -12.33
N GLU A 214 21.54 -7.73 -11.99
CA GLU A 214 22.97 -7.70 -11.69
C GLU A 214 23.81 -7.34 -12.93
N LEU A 215 23.46 -7.87 -14.11
CA LEU A 215 24.12 -7.52 -15.37
C LEU A 215 23.95 -6.03 -15.74
N ASN A 216 22.80 -5.43 -15.44
CA ASN A 216 22.53 -4.02 -15.70
C ASN A 216 23.32 -3.07 -14.78
N LYS A 217 23.74 -3.53 -13.59
CA LYS A 217 24.58 -2.74 -12.67
C LYS A 217 26.02 -2.65 -13.14
N ILE A 218 26.50 -3.68 -13.82
CA ILE A 218 27.86 -3.76 -14.34
C ILE A 218 27.88 -3.01 -15.67
N LYS A 219 28.65 -1.91 -15.76
CA LYS A 219 28.77 -1.13 -17.01
C LYS A 219 29.93 -1.62 -17.87
N GLU A 220 30.92 -2.25 -17.25
CA GLU A 220 32.09 -2.80 -17.91
C GLU A 220 31.76 -4.09 -18.69
N GLN A 221 32.45 -4.28 -19.82
CA GLN A 221 32.41 -5.53 -20.56
C GLN A 221 33.31 -6.56 -19.86
N PHE A 222 32.84 -7.80 -19.75
CA PHE A 222 33.59 -8.91 -19.17
C PHE A 222 33.35 -10.20 -19.97
N GLU A 223 34.29 -11.13 -19.86
CA GLU A 223 34.21 -12.41 -20.56
C GLU A 223 32.96 -13.21 -20.11
N GLY A 224 32.14 -13.64 -21.07
CA GLY A 224 30.89 -14.39 -20.78
C GLY A 224 29.64 -13.53 -20.57
N ARG A 225 29.74 -12.19 -20.61
CA ARG A 225 28.58 -11.29 -20.49
C ARG A 225 27.50 -11.57 -21.55
N GLU A 226 27.88 -11.63 -22.83
CA GLU A 226 26.95 -11.85 -23.94
C GLU A 226 26.22 -13.20 -23.82
N GLU A 227 26.90 -14.24 -23.34
CA GLU A 227 26.29 -15.56 -23.09
C GLU A 227 25.22 -15.46 -21.98
N LEU A 228 25.54 -14.78 -20.87
CA LEU A 228 24.61 -14.58 -19.76
C LEU A 228 23.40 -13.73 -20.18
N GLU A 229 23.62 -12.64 -20.92
CA GLU A 229 22.55 -11.79 -21.46
C GLU A 229 21.65 -12.56 -22.44
N GLN A 230 22.24 -13.33 -23.36
CA GLN A 230 21.47 -14.18 -24.29
C GLN A 230 20.65 -15.23 -23.54
N ARG A 231 21.22 -15.83 -22.49
CA ARG A 231 20.54 -16.83 -21.67
C ARG A 231 19.39 -16.23 -20.87
N VAL A 232 19.58 -15.04 -20.28
CA VAL A 232 18.51 -14.25 -19.63
C VAL A 232 17.39 -13.99 -20.63
N GLN A 233 17.72 -13.42 -21.79
CA GLN A 233 16.72 -13.06 -22.80
C GLN A 233 15.91 -14.29 -23.25
N THR A 234 16.59 -15.37 -23.62
CA THR A 234 15.95 -16.60 -24.11
C THR A 234 15.04 -17.23 -23.04
N SER A 235 15.51 -17.31 -21.79
CA SER A 235 14.74 -17.90 -20.70
C SER A 235 13.54 -17.04 -20.31
N MET A 236 13.70 -15.72 -20.25
CA MET A 236 12.61 -14.78 -19.93
C MET A 236 11.56 -14.74 -21.04
N ASP A 237 11.95 -14.72 -22.31
CA ASP A 237 11.01 -14.74 -23.45
C ASP A 237 10.20 -16.04 -23.48
N THR A 238 10.86 -17.18 -23.23
CA THR A 238 10.19 -18.48 -23.15
C THR A 238 9.20 -18.51 -22.00
N ALA A 239 9.59 -18.03 -20.82
CA ALA A 239 8.72 -17.95 -19.65
C ALA A 239 7.51 -17.03 -19.89
N MET A 240 7.72 -15.89 -20.54
CA MET A 240 6.65 -14.95 -20.90
C MET A 240 5.64 -15.57 -21.86
N ALA A 241 6.10 -16.25 -22.91
CA ALA A 241 5.21 -16.94 -23.84
C ALA A 241 4.37 -18.03 -23.14
N MET A 242 4.99 -18.79 -22.24
CA MET A 242 4.29 -19.81 -21.44
C MET A 242 3.30 -19.19 -20.45
N PHE A 243 3.64 -18.05 -19.86
CA PHE A 243 2.75 -17.33 -18.95
C PHE A 243 1.48 -16.86 -19.66
N GLN A 244 1.63 -16.26 -20.85
CA GLN A 244 0.50 -15.84 -21.68
C GLN A 244 -0.39 -17.02 -22.10
N GLU A 245 0.21 -18.18 -22.41
CA GLU A 245 -0.53 -19.40 -22.71
C GLU A 245 -1.31 -19.90 -21.48
N ALA A 246 -0.71 -19.85 -20.29
CA ALA A 246 -1.34 -20.23 -19.03
C ALA A 246 -2.54 -19.32 -18.69
N GLU A 247 -2.41 -18.01 -18.89
CA GLU A 247 -3.53 -17.06 -18.75
C GLU A 247 -4.66 -17.34 -19.74
N ALA A 248 -4.33 -17.68 -20.99
CA ALA A 248 -5.34 -18.04 -21.98
C ALA A 248 -6.11 -19.31 -21.59
N LEU A 249 -5.43 -20.32 -21.03
CA LEU A 249 -6.05 -21.55 -20.51
C LEU A 249 -6.94 -21.26 -19.30
N GLU A 250 -6.48 -20.38 -18.41
CA GLU A 250 -7.27 -19.95 -17.26
C GLU A 250 -8.56 -19.25 -17.68
N HIS A 251 -8.49 -18.32 -18.64
CA HIS A 251 -9.68 -17.64 -19.19
C HIS A 251 -10.65 -18.60 -19.89
N GLN A 252 -10.16 -19.72 -20.42
CA GLN A 252 -10.99 -20.79 -20.98
C GLN A 252 -11.61 -21.69 -19.92
N GLY A 253 -11.24 -21.51 -18.64
CA GLY A 253 -11.70 -22.34 -17.53
C GLY A 253 -10.99 -23.69 -17.46
N GLU A 254 -9.80 -23.82 -18.05
CA GLU A 254 -8.97 -25.03 -17.95
C GLU A 254 -7.93 -24.86 -16.82
N GLN A 255 -8.40 -24.78 -15.56
CA GLN A 255 -7.55 -24.40 -14.42
C GLN A 255 -6.40 -25.37 -14.19
N GLN A 256 -6.60 -26.67 -14.40
CA GLN A 256 -5.55 -27.67 -14.19
C GLN A 256 -4.43 -27.54 -15.23
N HIS A 257 -4.76 -27.35 -16.52
CA HIS A 257 -3.76 -27.12 -17.56
C HIS A 257 -3.03 -25.78 -17.37
N ALA A 258 -3.73 -24.74 -16.92
CA ALA A 258 -3.12 -23.46 -16.57
C ALA A 258 -2.12 -23.62 -15.42
N LEU A 259 -2.49 -24.34 -14.35
CA LEU A 259 -1.62 -24.62 -13.22
C LEU A 259 -0.37 -25.42 -13.61
N ASP A 260 -0.53 -26.46 -14.45
CA ASP A 260 0.59 -27.24 -14.97
C ASP A 260 1.57 -26.36 -15.77
N LYS A 261 1.06 -25.43 -16.57
CA LYS A 261 1.87 -24.46 -17.31
C LYS A 261 2.60 -23.51 -16.38
N TYR A 262 1.94 -22.96 -15.35
CA TYR A 262 2.62 -22.12 -14.36
C TYR A 262 3.72 -22.88 -13.60
N ASN A 263 3.48 -24.14 -13.22
CA ASN A 263 4.52 -24.98 -12.61
C ASN A 263 5.70 -25.23 -13.54
N ALA A 264 5.45 -25.38 -14.84
CA ALA A 264 6.51 -25.56 -15.83
C ALA A 264 7.40 -24.31 -16.00
N ILE A 265 6.85 -23.10 -15.81
CA ILE A 265 7.60 -21.84 -15.87
C ILE A 265 8.66 -21.78 -14.77
N GLU A 266 8.36 -22.24 -13.56
CA GLU A 266 9.33 -22.29 -12.43
C GLU A 266 10.57 -23.14 -12.77
N GLY A 267 10.38 -24.15 -13.63
CA GLY A 267 11.45 -24.96 -14.18
C GLY A 267 12.35 -24.23 -15.19
N ILE A 268 11.94 -23.07 -15.70
CA ILE A 268 12.68 -22.27 -16.67
C ILE A 268 13.23 -21.00 -16.02
N VAL A 269 12.39 -20.28 -15.28
CA VAL A 269 12.72 -19.06 -14.53
C VAL A 269 12.12 -19.19 -13.13
N SER A 270 12.98 -19.32 -12.12
CA SER A 270 12.54 -19.55 -10.72
C SER A 270 12.06 -18.29 -10.01
N ASP A 271 12.47 -17.11 -10.49
CA ASP A 271 12.09 -15.79 -9.99
C ASP A 271 11.21 -15.01 -10.99
N TYR A 272 10.34 -15.73 -11.72
CA TYR A 272 9.45 -15.08 -12.70
C TYR A 272 8.40 -14.20 -11.97
N PRO A 273 8.21 -12.94 -12.39
CA PRO A 273 7.26 -12.03 -11.74
C PRO A 273 5.82 -12.55 -11.75
N MET A 274 5.08 -12.33 -10.67
CA MET A 274 3.65 -12.68 -10.53
C MET A 274 3.32 -14.18 -10.65
N LEU A 275 4.34 -15.05 -10.78
CA LEU A 275 4.13 -16.48 -11.01
C LEU A 275 3.47 -17.15 -9.81
N GLN A 276 3.89 -16.79 -8.60
CA GLN A 276 3.41 -17.42 -7.38
C GLN A 276 1.97 -17.01 -7.09
N GLU A 277 1.63 -15.73 -7.27
CA GLU A 277 0.28 -15.21 -7.14
C GLU A 277 -0.66 -15.85 -8.18
N ALA A 278 -0.20 -16.02 -9.42
CA ALA A 278 -0.96 -16.70 -10.47
C ALA A 278 -1.23 -18.17 -10.10
N LYS A 279 -0.22 -18.91 -9.63
CA LYS A 279 -0.37 -20.29 -9.16
C LYS A 279 -1.38 -20.41 -8.02
N GLU A 280 -1.27 -19.55 -7.01
CA GLU A 280 -2.17 -19.57 -5.85
C GLU A 280 -3.61 -19.24 -6.24
N ARG A 281 -3.81 -18.25 -7.11
CA ARG A 281 -5.12 -17.87 -7.62
C ARG A 281 -5.79 -19.01 -8.40
N VAL A 282 -5.04 -19.65 -9.32
CA VAL A 282 -5.57 -20.75 -10.13
C VAL A 282 -5.81 -21.99 -9.27
N GLN A 283 -4.93 -22.28 -8.30
CA GLN A 283 -5.11 -23.37 -7.35
C GLN A 283 -6.39 -23.17 -6.50
N GLN A 284 -6.61 -21.97 -5.97
CA GLN A 284 -7.82 -21.66 -5.21
C GLN A 284 -9.08 -21.80 -6.08
N ALA A 285 -9.04 -21.33 -7.32
CA ALA A 285 -10.13 -21.49 -8.26
C ALA A 285 -10.42 -22.97 -8.56
N PHE A 286 -9.37 -23.78 -8.72
CA PHE A 286 -9.48 -25.23 -8.92
C PHE A 286 -10.06 -25.94 -7.70
N ASP A 287 -9.60 -25.63 -6.49
CA ASP A 287 -10.09 -26.22 -5.24
C ASP A 287 -11.57 -25.91 -5.02
N LEU A 288 -11.99 -24.66 -5.28
CA LEU A 288 -13.40 -24.25 -5.21
C LEU A 288 -14.30 -24.97 -6.22
N LEU A 289 -13.77 -25.30 -7.41
CA LEU A 289 -14.49 -26.08 -8.43
C LEU A 289 -14.54 -27.57 -8.07
N GLY A 290 -13.48 -28.12 -7.47
CA GLY A 290 -13.42 -29.51 -7.01
C GLY A 290 -14.43 -29.81 -5.88
N ASP A 291 -14.62 -28.88 -4.95
CA ASP A 291 -15.61 -29.01 -3.88
C ASP A 291 -17.06 -28.95 -4.41
N TRP A 292 -17.29 -28.30 -5.55
CA TRP A 292 -18.62 -28.22 -6.16
C TRP A 292 -19.01 -29.49 -6.92
N VAL A 293 -18.03 -30.20 -7.51
CA VAL A 293 -18.25 -31.47 -8.23
C VAL A 293 -18.45 -32.66 -7.28
N ASN A 294 -17.88 -32.60 -6.07
CA ASN A 294 -18.03 -33.66 -5.06
C ASN A 294 -19.18 -33.45 -4.07
N SER A 295 -19.93 -32.35 -4.18
CA SER A 295 -21.04 -32.01 -3.29
C SER A 295 -22.40 -32.18 -3.96
N THR A 296 -22.72 -33.39 -4.43
CA THR A 296 -24.10 -33.82 -4.68
C THR A 296 -24.54 -34.81 -3.60
N PRO A 297 -25.47 -34.46 -2.69
CA PRO A 297 -26.15 -35.45 -1.86
C PRO A 297 -27.26 -36.11 -2.68
N GLY A 298 -27.03 -37.36 -3.08
CA GLY A 298 -28.02 -38.12 -3.84
C GLY A 298 -27.58 -39.55 -4.17
N ASP A 299 -27.23 -40.35 -3.16
CA ASP A 299 -27.27 -41.81 -3.31
C ASP A 299 -28.71 -42.30 -3.14
N GLN A 300 -29.28 -42.84 -4.22
CA GLN A 300 -30.14 -44.02 -4.17
C GLN A 300 -30.26 -44.67 -5.56
N ASP A 301 -29.65 -45.86 -5.66
CA ASP A 301 -29.97 -47.00 -6.52
C ASP A 301 -30.20 -46.78 -8.03
N SER A 302 -29.34 -47.35 -8.87
CA SER A 302 -29.55 -48.72 -9.38
C SER A 302 -28.55 -49.10 -10.49
N ASN A 303 -27.85 -50.20 -10.22
CA ASN A 303 -27.43 -51.28 -11.13
C ASN A 303 -27.03 -51.00 -12.60
N ALA A 304 -25.81 -51.49 -12.86
CA ALA A 304 -25.39 -52.32 -13.99
C ALA A 304 -25.08 -51.64 -15.33
N GLU A 305 -23.79 -51.71 -15.69
CA GLU A 305 -23.33 -51.71 -17.08
C GLU A 305 -24.02 -52.82 -17.90
N PRO A 306 -23.98 -52.75 -19.24
CA PRO A 306 -22.77 -53.24 -19.92
C PRO A 306 -22.23 -52.32 -21.01
N SER A 307 -20.90 -52.34 -21.07
CA SER A 307 -20.04 -52.23 -22.24
C SER A 307 -20.68 -52.44 -23.63
N LEU A 308 -20.17 -51.70 -24.61
CA LEU A 308 -19.79 -52.31 -25.89
C LEU A 308 -18.73 -51.48 -26.62
N ASP A 309 -17.69 -52.24 -26.92
CA ASP A 309 -16.44 -51.89 -27.56
C ASP A 309 -16.61 -51.59 -29.06
N SER A 310 -15.58 -50.92 -29.55
CA SER A 310 -15.19 -50.64 -30.93
C SER A 310 -15.63 -51.63 -32.03
N SER A 311 -15.96 -51.07 -33.20
CA SER A 311 -15.55 -51.68 -34.47
C SER A 311 -15.44 -50.62 -35.58
N LEU A 312 -14.22 -50.52 -36.13
CA LEU A 312 -13.94 -49.92 -37.43
C LEU A 312 -14.63 -50.74 -38.54
N SER A 313 -15.15 -50.06 -39.56
CA SER A 313 -15.06 -50.56 -40.93
C SER A 313 -15.17 -49.42 -41.95
N SER A 314 -14.11 -49.32 -42.74
CA SER A 314 -13.91 -48.47 -43.91
C SER A 314 -14.54 -49.07 -45.17
N GLY A 315 -15.10 -48.22 -46.04
CA GLY A 315 -15.47 -48.55 -47.42
C GLY A 315 -15.63 -47.29 -48.27
N PRO A 316 -14.90 -47.15 -49.41
CA PRO A 316 -14.83 -45.92 -50.21
C PRO A 316 -15.74 -45.97 -51.45
N GLU A 317 -16.08 -44.82 -52.05
CA GLU A 317 -16.04 -44.65 -53.52
C GLU A 317 -16.32 -43.20 -54.00
N GLN A 318 -15.59 -42.83 -55.05
CA GLN A 318 -15.58 -41.54 -55.74
C GLN A 318 -16.69 -41.44 -56.78
N SER A 319 -17.17 -40.22 -57.08
CA SER A 319 -17.57 -39.84 -58.46
C SER A 319 -17.75 -38.32 -58.62
N LYS A 320 -17.43 -37.83 -59.82
CA LYS A 320 -17.12 -36.44 -60.20
C LYS A 320 -18.31 -35.64 -60.78
N SER A 321 -18.26 -34.33 -60.54
CA SER A 321 -18.54 -33.17 -61.41
C SER A 321 -19.41 -33.34 -62.68
N GLU A 322 -20.42 -32.48 -62.81
CA GLU A 322 -20.73 -31.78 -64.07
C GLU A 322 -21.41 -30.40 -63.83
N LYS A 323 -21.12 -29.43 -64.73
CA LYS A 323 -21.54 -28.01 -64.69
C LYS A 323 -22.81 -27.76 -65.53
N ARG A 324 -23.41 -26.58 -65.28
CA ARG A 324 -24.27 -25.68 -66.12
C ARG A 324 -25.73 -25.62 -65.62
N THR A 325 -26.50 -24.52 -65.66
CA THR A 325 -26.35 -23.10 -66.06
C THR A 325 -27.58 -22.33 -65.53
N PHE A 326 -27.37 -21.06 -65.18
CA PHE A 326 -28.23 -19.88 -65.33
C PHE A 326 -29.70 -20.09 -65.80
N TYR A 327 -30.67 -19.72 -64.96
CA TYR A 327 -31.79 -18.84 -65.34
C TYR A 327 -32.35 -18.13 -64.10
N GLU A 328 -32.40 -16.80 -64.16
CA GLU A 328 -33.10 -15.92 -63.22
C GLU A 328 -34.61 -16.19 -63.25
N ASP A 329 -35.23 -16.30 -62.08
CA ASP A 329 -36.67 -16.21 -61.96
C ASP A 329 -37.04 -15.24 -60.82
N LYS A 330 -37.68 -14.13 -61.20
CA LYS A 330 -38.14 -13.07 -60.29
C LYS A 330 -39.28 -13.61 -59.43
N LYS A 331 -39.03 -13.80 -58.12
CA LYS A 331 -40.11 -14.11 -57.16
C LYS A 331 -40.84 -12.84 -56.72
N ALA A 332 -42.11 -12.76 -57.12
CA ALA A 332 -43.09 -11.89 -56.51
C ALA A 332 -43.25 -12.24 -55.02
N VAL A 333 -42.98 -11.29 -54.13
CA VAL A 333 -43.14 -11.45 -52.68
C VAL A 333 -44.63 -11.45 -52.36
N SER A 334 -45.12 -12.56 -51.80
CA SER A 334 -46.53 -12.72 -51.44
C SER A 334 -46.92 -11.82 -50.27
N ARG A 335 -48.11 -11.22 -50.35
CA ARG A 335 -48.74 -10.34 -49.36
C ARG A 335 -48.83 -10.93 -47.94
N LYS A 336 -48.67 -12.25 -47.79
CA LYS A 336 -48.63 -12.94 -46.48
C LYS A 336 -47.34 -12.67 -45.71
N LEU A 337 -46.22 -12.42 -46.38
CA LEU A 337 -44.93 -12.15 -45.71
C LEU A 337 -44.94 -10.79 -44.99
N PHE A 338 -45.67 -9.81 -45.51
CA PHE A 338 -45.73 -8.46 -44.93
C PHE A 338 -46.50 -8.42 -43.59
N LEU A 339 -47.52 -9.29 -43.42
CA LEU A 339 -48.26 -9.40 -42.15
C LEU A 339 -47.47 -10.16 -41.07
N PHE A 340 -46.65 -11.15 -41.45
CA PHE A 340 -45.75 -11.82 -40.49
C PHE A 340 -44.61 -10.92 -40.01
N VAL A 341 -44.10 -10.02 -40.86
CA VAL A 341 -43.05 -9.06 -40.47
C VAL A 341 -43.58 -7.96 -39.54
N LEU A 342 -44.80 -7.45 -39.78
CA LEU A 342 -45.46 -6.47 -38.90
C LEU A 342 -45.94 -7.09 -37.56
N GLY A 343 -46.45 -8.32 -37.58
CA GLY A 343 -46.87 -9.05 -36.38
C GLY A 343 -45.70 -9.56 -35.53
N GLY A 344 -44.62 -10.03 -36.17
CA GLY A 344 -43.40 -10.47 -35.48
C GLY A 344 -42.60 -9.31 -34.88
N GLY A 345 -42.52 -8.17 -35.58
CA GLY A 345 -41.83 -6.98 -35.09
C GLY A 345 -42.50 -6.32 -33.87
N SER A 346 -43.84 -6.35 -33.80
CA SER A 346 -44.59 -5.84 -32.65
C SER A 346 -44.48 -6.76 -31.42
N LEU A 347 -44.51 -8.08 -31.60
CA LEU A 347 -44.22 -9.04 -30.53
C LEU A 347 -42.78 -8.93 -30.01
N ALA A 348 -41.80 -8.71 -30.88
CA ALA A 348 -40.41 -8.48 -30.48
C ALA A 348 -40.25 -7.17 -29.68
N LEU A 349 -40.93 -6.08 -30.09
CA LEU A 349 -40.96 -4.82 -29.34
C LEU A 349 -41.65 -4.94 -27.98
N ILE A 350 -42.74 -5.71 -27.89
CA ILE A 350 -43.43 -5.95 -26.62
C ILE A 350 -42.56 -6.84 -25.73
N ALA A 351 -41.91 -7.87 -26.28
CA ALA A 351 -40.99 -8.72 -25.54
C ALA A 351 -39.76 -7.94 -25.03
N THR A 352 -39.18 -7.04 -25.84
CA THR A 352 -38.08 -6.17 -25.36
C THR A 352 -38.56 -5.17 -24.31
N LEU A 353 -39.77 -4.63 -24.43
CA LEU A 353 -40.38 -3.79 -23.39
C LEU A 353 -40.65 -4.57 -22.10
N ILE A 354 -41.12 -5.82 -22.17
CA ILE A 354 -41.35 -6.68 -21.01
C ILE A 354 -40.03 -7.10 -20.34
N ILE A 355 -39.02 -7.47 -21.13
CA ILE A 355 -37.69 -7.82 -20.62
C ILE A 355 -37.03 -6.60 -19.97
N SER A 356 -37.13 -5.42 -20.60
CA SER A 356 -36.68 -4.16 -20.01
C SER A 356 -37.42 -3.87 -18.70
N TYR A 357 -38.75 -4.03 -18.68
CA TYR A 357 -39.55 -3.85 -17.46
C TYR A 357 -39.12 -4.79 -16.32
N PHE A 358 -38.80 -6.05 -16.62
CA PHE A 358 -38.36 -7.04 -15.63
C PHE A 358 -36.91 -6.85 -15.17
N SER A 359 -35.99 -6.48 -16.08
CA SER A 359 -34.59 -6.23 -15.73
C SER A 359 -34.46 -4.94 -14.89
N LEU A 360 -35.25 -3.90 -15.16
CA LEU A 360 -35.27 -2.66 -14.37
C LEU A 360 -35.80 -2.88 -12.94
N GLY A 361 -36.76 -3.79 -12.74
CA GLY A 361 -37.22 -4.17 -11.40
C GLY A 361 -36.14 -4.86 -10.56
N SER A 362 -35.21 -5.56 -11.23
CA SER A 362 -34.09 -6.23 -10.56
C SER A 362 -33.03 -5.26 -10.02
N SER A 363 -32.80 -4.14 -10.69
CA SER A 363 -31.83 -3.10 -10.26
C SER A 363 -32.26 -2.44 -8.96
N LEU A 364 -33.56 -2.13 -8.79
CA LEU A 364 -34.08 -1.55 -7.55
C LEU A 364 -33.92 -2.51 -6.36
N LYS A 365 -34.08 -3.82 -6.59
CA LYS A 365 -33.84 -4.85 -5.56
C LYS A 365 -32.35 -4.96 -5.19
N LYS A 366 -31.45 -4.85 -6.18
CA LYS A 366 -30.00 -4.80 -5.95
C LYS A 366 -29.60 -3.55 -5.17
N ALA A 367 -30.14 -2.38 -5.54
CA ALA A 367 -29.92 -1.13 -4.81
C ALA A 367 -30.40 -1.21 -3.35
N ALA A 368 -31.56 -1.81 -3.11
CA ALA A 368 -32.07 -2.01 -1.75
C ALA A 368 -31.14 -2.92 -0.92
N LYS A 369 -30.65 -4.02 -1.51
CA LYS A 369 -29.66 -4.90 -0.87
C LYS A 369 -28.34 -4.16 -0.59
N GLY A 370 -27.85 -3.38 -1.56
CA GLY A 370 -26.66 -2.56 -1.38
C GLY A 370 -26.82 -1.55 -0.24
N TYR A 371 -28.01 -0.94 -0.10
CA TYR A 371 -28.29 -0.05 1.02
C TYR A 371 -28.25 -0.77 2.38
N GLU A 372 -28.83 -1.97 2.50
CA GLU A 372 -28.76 -2.80 3.72
C GLU A 372 -27.30 -3.18 4.06
N GLU A 373 -26.51 -3.52 3.06
CA GLU A 373 -25.11 -3.86 3.22
C GLU A 373 -24.29 -2.63 3.64
N CYS A 374 -24.55 -1.47 3.06
CA CYS A 374 -23.96 -0.20 3.49
C CYS A 374 -24.30 0.13 4.96
N GLN A 375 -25.55 -0.08 5.40
CA GLN A 375 -25.93 0.10 6.80
C GLN A 375 -25.17 -0.84 7.72
N THR A 376 -25.07 -2.12 7.34
CA THR A 376 -24.32 -3.14 8.09
C THR A 376 -22.85 -2.75 8.22
N GLN A 377 -22.22 -2.28 7.13
CA GLN A 377 -20.83 -1.82 7.14
C GLN A 377 -20.63 -0.57 8.02
N LEU A 378 -21.61 0.34 8.03
CA LEU A 378 -21.60 1.50 8.91
C LEU A 378 -21.76 1.12 10.41
N GLU A 379 -22.46 0.02 10.72
CA GLU A 379 -22.58 -0.50 12.09
C GLU A 379 -21.27 -1.10 12.60
N VAL A 380 -20.54 -1.83 11.75
CA VAL A 380 -19.22 -2.39 12.09
C VAL A 380 -18.07 -1.38 11.95
N ASN A 381 -18.38 -0.10 11.73
CA ASN A 381 -17.41 1.00 11.52
C ASN A 381 -16.48 0.81 10.33
N ASN A 382 -16.85 0.00 9.33
CA ASN A 382 -16.16 -0.07 8.05
C ASN A 382 -16.62 1.10 7.16
N PHE A 383 -16.11 2.30 7.44
CA PHE A 383 -16.60 3.53 6.79
C PHE A 383 -16.31 3.59 5.28
N LYS A 384 -15.10 3.19 4.86
CA LYS A 384 -14.72 3.16 3.43
C LYS A 384 -15.57 2.17 2.63
N GLY A 385 -15.76 0.97 3.18
CA GLY A 385 -16.61 -0.01 2.54
C GLY A 385 -18.09 0.42 2.51
N ALA A 386 -18.58 1.04 3.59
CA ALA A 386 -19.93 1.59 3.65
C ALA A 386 -20.14 2.68 2.59
N GLU A 387 -19.21 3.62 2.42
CA GLU A 387 -19.24 4.65 1.37
C GLU A 387 -19.34 4.01 -0.01
N ARG A 388 -18.41 3.11 -0.36
CA ARG A 388 -18.39 2.40 -1.64
C ARG A 388 -19.72 1.70 -1.94
N THR A 389 -20.21 0.92 -0.98
CA THR A 389 -21.45 0.14 -1.16
C THR A 389 -22.69 1.06 -1.24
N CYS A 390 -22.71 2.19 -0.53
CA CYS A 390 -23.78 3.17 -0.64
C CYS A 390 -23.76 3.92 -1.99
N GLU A 391 -22.58 4.30 -2.49
CA GLU A 391 -22.44 4.92 -3.81
C GLU A 391 -22.85 3.96 -4.94
N GLU A 392 -22.45 2.69 -4.83
CA GLU A 392 -22.87 1.62 -5.73
C GLU A 392 -24.39 1.40 -5.68
N ALA A 393 -24.99 1.41 -4.49
CA ALA A 393 -26.44 1.35 -4.34
C ALA A 393 -27.14 2.57 -4.97
N LEU A 394 -26.56 3.77 -4.82
CA LEU A 394 -27.08 5.01 -5.39
C LEU A 394 -27.04 4.99 -6.93
N SER A 395 -25.94 4.53 -7.53
CA SER A 395 -25.82 4.42 -8.98
C SER A 395 -26.83 3.44 -9.57
N LEU A 396 -27.07 2.30 -8.90
CA LEU A 396 -28.11 1.34 -9.29
C LEU A 396 -29.53 1.93 -9.24
N THR A 397 -29.79 2.94 -8.39
CA THR A 397 -31.07 3.67 -8.42
C THR A 397 -31.19 4.58 -9.65
N ALA A 398 -30.07 5.13 -10.16
CA ALA A 398 -30.05 5.99 -11.34
C ALA A 398 -30.45 5.24 -12.62
N ASP A 399 -30.11 3.95 -12.70
CA ASP A 399 -30.44 3.07 -13.84
C ASP A 399 -31.95 2.79 -13.99
N VAL A 400 -32.74 3.00 -12.94
CA VAL A 400 -34.20 2.79 -12.97
C VAL A 400 -34.89 4.03 -13.53
N ARG A 401 -35.29 4.02 -14.81
CA ARG A 401 -35.84 5.22 -15.50
C ARG A 401 -37.37 5.37 -15.53
N ILE A 402 -38.14 4.28 -15.38
CA ILE A 402 -39.59 4.30 -15.69
C ILE A 402 -40.46 3.57 -14.63
N VAL A 403 -39.89 2.69 -13.81
CA VAL A 403 -40.65 1.77 -12.92
C VAL A 403 -40.47 2.15 -11.45
N LYS A 404 -41.55 2.07 -10.64
CA LYS A 404 -41.52 2.27 -9.17
C LYS A 404 -40.82 3.57 -8.73
N GLN A 405 -41.10 4.67 -9.44
CA GLN A 405 -40.42 5.95 -9.27
C GLN A 405 -40.44 6.48 -7.83
N GLN A 406 -41.55 6.32 -7.11
CA GLN A 406 -41.66 6.74 -5.71
C GLN A 406 -40.74 5.93 -4.78
N GLU A 407 -40.68 4.60 -4.93
CA GLU A 407 -39.80 3.74 -4.13
C GLU A 407 -38.32 4.04 -4.44
N LYS A 408 -38.00 4.29 -5.71
CA LYS A 408 -36.66 4.73 -6.14
C LYS A 408 -36.27 6.03 -5.44
N GLU A 409 -37.11 7.06 -5.52
CA GLU A 409 -36.82 8.38 -4.95
C GLU A 409 -36.68 8.30 -3.42
N GLU A 410 -37.51 7.50 -2.77
CA GLU A 410 -37.41 7.25 -1.33
C GLU A 410 -36.10 6.55 -0.95
N LEU A 411 -35.72 5.51 -1.70
CA LEU A 411 -34.48 4.77 -1.47
C LEU A 411 -33.24 5.64 -1.74
N ALA A 412 -33.22 6.37 -2.87
CA ALA A 412 -32.13 7.28 -3.19
C ALA A 412 -31.95 8.36 -2.12
N LYS A 413 -33.06 8.91 -1.59
CA LYS A 413 -33.01 9.86 -0.48
C LYS A 413 -32.48 9.23 0.80
N LYS A 414 -32.86 7.99 1.11
CA LYS A 414 -32.33 7.24 2.27
C LYS A 414 -30.83 6.98 2.16
N ILE A 415 -30.36 6.59 0.97
CA ILE A 415 -28.93 6.40 0.68
C ILE A 415 -28.18 7.73 0.82
N GLN A 416 -28.68 8.80 0.19
CA GLN A 416 -28.06 10.12 0.25
C GLN A 416 -27.99 10.66 1.68
N ASN A 417 -29.07 10.54 2.47
CA ASN A 417 -29.06 10.95 3.87
C ASN A 417 -28.03 10.16 4.71
N LEU A 418 -27.75 8.91 4.35
CA LEU A 418 -26.77 8.08 5.05
C LEU A 418 -25.34 8.43 4.62
N LEU A 419 -25.12 8.70 3.33
CA LEU A 419 -23.87 9.25 2.80
C LEU A 419 -23.54 10.62 3.42
N ASP A 420 -24.56 11.45 3.59
CA ASP A 420 -24.45 12.77 4.22
C ASP A 420 -24.44 12.73 5.76
N SER A 421 -24.57 11.54 6.35
CA SER A 421 -24.65 11.41 7.80
C SER A 421 -23.34 11.84 8.48
N PRO A 422 -23.40 12.53 9.63
CA PRO A 422 -22.21 12.87 10.40
C PRO A 422 -21.38 11.64 10.77
N LYS A 423 -22.03 10.50 11.05
CA LYS A 423 -21.35 9.25 11.42
C LYS A 423 -20.44 8.76 10.30
N LEU A 424 -20.93 8.72 9.05
CA LEU A 424 -20.12 8.28 7.92
C LEU A 424 -19.00 9.29 7.61
N LYS A 425 -19.35 10.56 7.43
CA LYS A 425 -18.37 11.63 7.10
C LYS A 425 -17.26 11.74 8.13
N GLN A 426 -17.60 11.72 9.41
CA GLN A 426 -16.61 11.81 10.48
C GLN A 426 -15.80 10.51 10.60
N GLY A 427 -16.44 9.35 10.39
CA GLY A 427 -15.75 8.06 10.38
C GLY A 427 -14.71 7.95 9.26
N LEU A 428 -15.02 8.43 8.06
CA LEU A 428 -14.09 8.52 6.93
C LEU A 428 -12.89 9.43 7.24
N MET A 429 -13.12 10.51 8.00
CA MET A 429 -12.07 11.39 8.52
C MET A 429 -11.28 10.80 9.71
N GLY A 430 -11.55 9.55 10.11
CA GLY A 430 -10.90 8.91 11.27
C GLY A 430 -11.34 9.46 12.63
N ASN A 431 -12.45 10.19 12.68
CA ASN A 431 -13.03 10.72 13.90
C ASN A 431 -14.05 9.73 14.50
N THR A 432 -14.10 9.67 15.82
CA THR A 432 -15.01 8.83 16.59
C THR A 432 -15.84 9.68 17.55
N LEU A 433 -17.07 9.26 17.82
CA LEU A 433 -17.94 9.96 18.76
C LEU A 433 -17.48 9.69 20.20
N TYR A 434 -17.11 10.74 20.91
CA TYR A 434 -16.73 10.71 22.32
C TYR A 434 -17.34 11.92 23.03
N ASP A 435 -18.06 11.66 24.13
CA ASP A 435 -18.74 12.71 24.93
C ASP A 435 -19.64 13.64 24.08
N GLY A 436 -20.39 13.05 23.15
CA GLY A 436 -21.29 13.78 22.26
C GLY A 436 -20.63 14.58 21.14
N LYS A 437 -19.30 14.50 20.99
CA LYS A 437 -18.54 15.21 19.94
C LYS A 437 -17.69 14.25 19.13
N TYR A 438 -17.53 14.52 17.84
CA TYR A 438 -16.59 13.78 17.01
C TYR A 438 -15.17 14.30 17.26
N VAL A 439 -14.27 13.39 17.61
CA VAL A 439 -12.86 13.67 17.88
C VAL A 439 -11.99 12.59 17.26
N SER A 440 -10.76 12.92 16.88
CA SER A 440 -9.82 11.92 16.37
C SER A 440 -9.49 10.85 17.43
N LYS A 441 -9.06 9.67 16.99
CA LYS A 441 -8.61 8.58 17.89
C LYS A 441 -7.58 9.07 18.93
N SER A 442 -6.57 9.81 18.47
CA SER A 442 -5.53 10.37 19.35
C SER A 442 -6.08 11.41 20.33
N THR A 443 -7.07 12.23 19.92
CA THR A 443 -7.72 13.18 20.81
C THR A 443 -8.55 12.47 21.87
N LYS A 444 -9.27 11.41 21.51
CA LYS A 444 -10.01 10.57 22.46
C LYS A 444 -9.07 9.95 23.51
N GLU A 445 -7.93 9.43 23.09
CA GLU A 445 -6.92 8.86 23.99
C GLU A 445 -6.38 9.91 24.97
N ARG A 446 -6.05 11.11 24.48
CA ARG A 446 -5.63 12.21 25.36
C ARG A 446 -6.72 12.64 26.33
N LEU A 447 -7.98 12.71 25.90
CA LEU A 447 -9.12 13.01 26.78
C LEU A 447 -9.30 11.94 27.86
N LEU A 448 -9.13 10.66 27.53
CA LEU A 448 -9.16 9.56 28.49
C LEU A 448 -7.99 9.64 29.49
N SER A 449 -6.77 9.92 29.02
CA SER A 449 -5.60 10.11 29.87
C SER A 449 -5.78 11.31 30.81
N PHE A 450 -6.28 12.44 30.31
CA PHE A 450 -6.64 13.61 31.12
C PHE A 450 -7.60 13.22 32.24
N LYS A 451 -8.68 12.52 31.91
CA LYS A 451 -9.69 12.07 32.88
C LYS A 451 -9.08 11.15 33.93
N LYS A 452 -8.26 10.18 33.51
CA LYS A 452 -7.55 9.26 34.41
C LYS A 452 -6.63 10.01 35.38
N PHE A 453 -5.82 10.94 34.88
CA PHE A 453 -4.91 11.72 35.74
C PHE A 453 -5.68 12.61 36.71
N LYS A 454 -6.77 13.24 36.26
CA LYS A 454 -7.66 14.02 37.14
C LYS A 454 -8.24 13.14 38.24
N GLU A 455 -8.86 12.02 37.90
CA GLU A 455 -9.46 11.08 38.87
C GLU A 455 -8.40 10.55 39.86
N SER A 456 -7.20 10.24 39.40
CA SER A 456 -6.08 9.84 40.26
C SER A 456 -5.67 10.98 41.21
N GLY A 457 -5.54 12.20 40.69
CA GLY A 457 -5.24 13.39 41.48
C GLY A 457 -6.28 13.67 42.54
N ASP A 458 -7.58 13.61 42.18
CA ASP A 458 -8.71 13.78 43.09
C ASP A 458 -8.71 12.72 44.20
N SER A 459 -8.40 11.46 43.83
CA SER A 459 -8.26 10.36 44.79
C SER A 459 -7.12 10.60 45.76
N PHE A 460 -5.91 10.93 45.29
CA PHE A 460 -4.77 11.22 46.16
C PHE A 460 -5.02 12.44 47.04
N PHE A 461 -5.64 13.48 46.48
CA PHE A 461 -6.01 14.69 47.22
C PHE A 461 -6.96 14.36 48.38
N LYS A 462 -7.98 13.52 48.14
CA LYS A 462 -8.93 13.07 49.17
C LYS A 462 -8.27 12.25 50.28
N HIS A 463 -7.22 11.49 49.96
CA HIS A 463 -6.47 10.69 50.93
C HIS A 463 -5.24 11.42 51.51
N GLU A 464 -5.16 12.74 51.33
CA GLU A 464 -4.06 13.59 51.84
C GLU A 464 -2.66 13.17 51.35
N ARG A 465 -2.60 12.45 50.22
CA ARG A 465 -1.37 12.08 49.52
C ARG A 465 -0.96 13.21 48.60
N TRP A 466 -0.51 14.31 49.22
CA TRP A 466 -0.37 15.60 48.53
C TRP A 466 0.66 15.61 47.40
N HIS A 467 1.76 14.87 47.55
CA HIS A 467 2.80 14.80 46.53
C HIS A 467 2.30 14.09 45.26
N GLU A 468 1.64 12.93 45.43
CA GLU A 468 1.07 12.15 44.32
C GLU A 468 -0.12 12.86 43.67
N ALA A 469 -0.92 13.59 44.47
CA ALA A 469 -1.98 14.46 43.98
C ALA A 469 -1.42 15.58 43.08
N THR A 470 -0.36 16.25 43.54
CA THR A 470 0.35 17.28 42.78
C THR A 470 0.85 16.74 41.45
N ASN A 471 1.56 15.61 41.46
CA ASN A 471 2.10 15.00 40.25
C ASN A 471 0.98 14.63 39.26
N SER A 472 -0.10 14.01 39.74
CA SER A 472 -1.23 13.60 38.90
C SER A 472 -1.97 14.81 38.29
N TYR A 473 -2.15 15.88 39.06
CA TYR A 473 -2.77 17.11 38.55
C TYR A 473 -1.88 17.85 37.53
N VAL A 474 -0.56 17.88 37.74
CA VAL A 474 0.38 18.43 36.75
C VAL A 474 0.33 17.64 35.45
N GLN A 475 0.32 16.30 35.52
CA GLN A 475 0.15 15.44 34.34
C GLN A 475 -1.17 15.71 33.61
N ALA A 476 -2.29 15.86 34.35
CA ALA A 476 -3.57 16.23 33.76
C ALA A 476 -3.50 17.59 33.06
N LEU A 477 -2.89 18.61 33.68
CA LEU A 477 -2.73 19.93 33.05
C LEU A 477 -1.84 19.87 31.81
N ASP A 478 -0.81 19.03 31.80
CA ASP A 478 0.10 18.92 30.66
C ASP A 478 -0.59 18.30 29.44
N VAL A 479 -1.30 17.19 29.65
CA VAL A 479 -2.19 16.61 28.62
C VAL A 479 -3.19 17.64 28.12
N SER A 480 -3.65 18.54 29.01
CA SER A 480 -4.63 19.55 28.62
C SER A 480 -4.13 20.63 27.67
N LYS A 481 -2.83 20.96 27.71
CA LYS A 481 -2.23 21.95 26.79
C LYS A 481 -2.24 21.45 25.34
N GLN A 482 -2.14 20.14 25.16
CA GLN A 482 -2.02 19.48 23.86
C GLN A 482 -3.38 18.95 23.35
N THR A 483 -4.47 19.19 24.08
CA THR A 483 -5.77 18.57 23.79
C THR A 483 -6.85 19.62 23.67
N LYS A 484 -7.38 19.78 22.44
CA LYS A 484 -8.54 20.61 22.17
C LYS A 484 -9.79 20.02 22.83
N ASN A 485 -10.76 20.86 23.18
CA ASN A 485 -12.09 20.48 23.70
C ASN A 485 -12.14 19.82 25.09
N ILE A 486 -11.17 20.07 25.97
CA ILE A 486 -11.31 19.67 27.38
C ILE A 486 -12.39 20.47 28.09
N ASN A 487 -13.12 19.80 28.98
CA ASN A 487 -14.15 20.42 29.80
C ASN A 487 -13.54 21.47 30.76
N ASN A 488 -13.92 22.73 30.57
CA ASN A 488 -13.42 23.86 31.37
C ASN A 488 -13.71 23.73 32.87
N THR A 489 -14.81 23.09 33.25
CA THR A 489 -15.16 22.87 34.65
C THR A 489 -14.14 21.96 35.32
N LEU A 490 -13.75 20.87 34.64
CA LEU A 490 -12.74 19.94 35.16
C LEU A 490 -11.37 20.61 35.32
N LEU A 491 -11.01 21.52 34.40
CA LEU A 491 -9.77 22.31 34.52
C LEU A 491 -9.82 23.30 35.69
N ALA A 492 -10.97 23.91 35.96
CA ALA A 492 -11.14 24.82 37.08
C ALA A 492 -10.97 24.10 38.43
N GLU A 493 -11.50 22.87 38.55
CA GLU A 493 -11.31 22.03 39.74
C GLU A 493 -9.83 21.73 39.98
N ILE A 494 -9.10 21.30 38.95
CA ILE A 494 -7.66 21.03 39.06
C ILE A 494 -6.89 22.29 39.47
N ARG A 495 -7.17 23.44 38.84
CA ARG A 495 -6.53 24.72 39.16
C ARG A 495 -6.82 25.19 40.59
N THR A 496 -7.92 24.73 41.18
CA THR A 496 -8.27 25.04 42.57
C THR A 496 -7.56 24.10 43.55
N ASN A 497 -7.48 22.81 43.24
CA ASN A 497 -6.91 21.80 44.15
C ASN A 497 -5.39 21.72 44.10
N LEU A 498 -4.78 21.95 42.93
CA LEU A 498 -3.33 21.84 42.75
C LEU A 498 -2.52 22.76 43.69
N PRO A 499 -2.81 24.06 43.83
CA PRO A 499 -2.05 24.92 44.75
C PRO A 499 -2.18 24.48 46.21
N ARG A 500 -3.35 23.96 46.61
CA ARG A 500 -3.59 23.43 47.96
C ARG A 500 -2.75 22.18 48.22
N ALA A 501 -2.69 21.27 47.23
CA ALA A 501 -1.85 20.08 47.30
C ALA A 501 -0.36 20.46 47.42
N GLN A 502 0.12 21.37 46.56
CA GLN A 502 1.51 21.85 46.58
C GLN A 502 1.90 22.47 47.92
N PHE A 503 1.03 23.33 48.48
CA PHE A 503 1.24 23.92 49.80
C PHE A 503 1.37 22.86 50.89
N ASN A 504 0.44 21.89 50.93
CA ASN A 504 0.48 20.81 51.93
C ASN A 504 1.67 19.88 51.76
N THR A 505 2.13 19.62 50.53
CA THR A 505 3.38 18.89 50.26
C THR A 505 4.58 19.61 50.89
N PHE A 506 4.67 20.94 50.72
CA PHE A 506 5.75 21.72 51.31
C PHE A 506 5.72 21.70 52.85
N MET A 507 4.52 21.84 53.44
CA MET A 507 4.37 21.78 54.91
C MET A 507 4.80 20.42 55.48
N GLN A 508 4.42 19.30 54.86
CA GLN A 508 4.84 17.97 55.30
C GLN A 508 6.34 17.72 55.17
N ALA A 509 7.01 18.36 54.19
CA ALA A 509 8.45 18.28 54.05
C ALA A 509 9.16 19.04 55.18
N GLY A 510 8.64 20.21 55.57
CA GLY A 510 9.17 21.02 56.66
C GLY A 510 8.93 20.47 58.07
N GLU A 511 7.91 19.63 58.27
CA GLU A 511 7.66 18.93 59.55
C GLU A 511 8.58 17.72 59.76
N LYS A 512 9.23 17.20 58.70
CA LYS A 512 10.14 16.05 58.76
C LYS A 512 11.62 16.42 58.86
N SER A 513 11.95 17.70 58.65
CA SER A 513 13.28 18.31 58.84
C SER A 513 13.39 18.91 60.23
#